data_AF-N9QEY3-F1
#
_entry.id   AF-N9QEY3-F1
#
_cell.length_a   1.000
_cell.length_b   1.000
_cell.length_c   1.000
_cell.angle_alpha   90.00
_cell.angle_beta   90.00
_cell.angle_gamma   90.00
#
_symmetry.space_group_name_H-M   'P 1'
#
loop_
_entity.id
_entity.type
_entity.pdbx_description
1 polymer ?
#
loop_
_entity_poly.entity_id
_entity_poly.type
_entity_poly.pdbx_seq_one_letter_code
_entity_poly.pdbx_strand_id
1 'polypeptide(L)'
;MEYIELSLTEIEALLLKKKIPFNTPGFYDHENFINEEKKDPKFLEIYAAYINKRNYSDQYLVQAEHTIKEICKLFYNSIRNNKKLGACVDVSTVISRVLDKLGVWNCVIKGSLTINFPNRANLPQTHFWAIDTGDFTAPHAWVYAPPFNVIDLTLKYQHYQKNEADYLPNYFIGKSDERCHPQINDIYNPIIVKTNDRELIENHFNQITKFQKYIYSTGYTNDGTKLNFIPIATGTSDVSLEKIQNIKFDNLYPYDFFKNNILHKIKPIETR
;
A
#
# COMPACT_ATOMS: atom_id res chain seq x y z
N MET A 1 10.46 11.62 17.83
CA MET A 1 10.35 12.88 17.05
C MET A 1 9.18 12.65 16.11
N GLU A 2 8.15 13.53 16.06
CA GLU A 2 7.10 13.34 15.06
C GLU A 2 7.64 13.83 13.70
N TYR A 3 7.88 12.90 12.78
CA TYR A 3 8.41 13.20 11.44
C TYR A 3 7.40 13.93 10.54
N ILE A 4 6.15 13.97 10.99
CA ILE A 4 4.89 14.15 10.25
C ILE A 4 4.73 15.47 9.46
N GLU A 5 5.68 16.42 9.59
CA GLU A 5 5.59 17.74 8.94
C GLU A 5 6.83 18.15 8.15
N LEU A 6 7.81 17.24 7.99
CA LEU A 6 9.02 17.59 7.25
C LEU A 6 8.71 17.89 5.77
N SER A 7 9.25 19.01 5.28
CA SER A 7 9.35 19.33 3.85
C SER A 7 10.30 18.35 3.15
N LEU A 8 10.29 18.33 1.81
CA LEU A 8 11.22 17.48 1.04
C LEU A 8 12.67 17.79 1.42
N THR A 9 13.04 19.07 1.51
CA THR A 9 14.39 19.50 1.86
C THR A 9 14.80 19.08 3.28
N GLU A 10 13.88 19.12 4.24
CA GLU A 10 14.15 18.63 5.60
C GLU A 10 14.31 17.11 5.66
N ILE A 11 13.53 16.37 4.87
CA ILE A 11 13.70 14.92 4.71
C ILE A 11 15.08 14.62 4.12
N GLU A 12 15.47 15.31 3.04
CA GLU A 12 16.78 15.13 2.41
C GLU A 12 17.92 15.49 3.37
N ALA A 13 17.82 16.60 4.12
CA ALA A 13 18.80 16.98 5.13
C ALA A 13 18.92 15.94 6.26
N LEU A 14 17.80 15.36 6.69
CA LEU A 14 17.78 14.28 7.67
C LEU A 14 18.50 13.04 7.12
N LEU A 15 18.19 12.62 5.90
CA LEU A 15 18.81 11.46 5.25
C LEU A 15 20.31 11.66 5.06
N LEU A 16 20.75 12.85 4.62
CA LEU A 16 22.16 13.22 4.51
C LEU A 16 22.87 13.17 5.88
N LYS A 17 22.27 13.77 6.91
CA LYS A 17 22.81 13.75 8.28
C LYS A 17 22.98 12.34 8.82
N LYS A 18 22.06 11.43 8.46
CA LYS A 18 22.09 10.01 8.82
C LYS A 18 22.95 9.16 7.88
N LYS A 19 23.56 9.77 6.85
CA LYS A 19 24.36 9.07 5.82
C LYS A 19 23.56 7.95 5.15
N ILE A 20 22.30 8.23 4.81
CA ILE A 20 21.42 7.33 4.08
C ILE A 20 21.35 7.85 2.63
N PRO A 21 21.80 7.07 1.63
CA PRO A 21 21.61 7.44 0.24
C PRO A 21 20.12 7.33 -0.13
N PHE A 22 19.61 8.25 -0.94
CA PHE A 22 18.19 8.32 -1.27
C PHE A 22 17.93 8.53 -2.78
N ASN A 23 18.93 8.22 -3.60
CA ASN A 23 18.86 8.36 -5.06
C ASN A 23 18.15 7.18 -5.77
N THR A 24 17.93 6.07 -5.06
CA THR A 24 17.36 4.84 -5.62
C THR A 24 16.17 4.35 -4.78
N PRO A 25 15.09 3.83 -5.41
CA PRO A 25 14.01 3.15 -4.71
C PRO A 25 14.54 2.01 -3.84
N GLY A 26 13.84 1.72 -2.74
CA GLY A 26 14.26 0.68 -1.82
C GLY A 26 15.37 1.09 -0.86
N PHE A 27 15.73 2.38 -0.75
CA PHE A 27 16.81 2.82 0.15
C PHE A 27 16.55 2.54 1.63
N TYR A 28 15.34 2.15 2.01
CA TYR A 28 15.03 1.66 3.35
C TYR A 28 15.82 0.37 3.70
N ASP A 29 16.36 -0.35 2.72
CA ASP A 29 17.26 -1.49 2.93
C ASP A 29 18.70 -1.07 3.32
N HIS A 30 19.03 0.22 3.22
CA HIS A 30 20.36 0.68 3.59
C HIS A 30 20.59 0.50 5.09
N GLU A 31 21.78 0.01 5.50
CA GLU A 31 22.08 -0.32 6.90
C GLU A 31 21.81 0.85 7.86
N ASN A 32 22.16 2.07 7.46
CA ASN A 32 21.87 3.26 8.27
C ASN A 32 20.37 3.56 8.41
N PHE A 33 19.55 3.23 7.40
CA PHE A 33 18.10 3.37 7.51
C PHE A 33 17.54 2.34 8.48
N ILE A 34 17.92 1.07 8.32
CA ILE A 34 17.52 -0.03 9.21
C ILE A 34 17.92 0.28 10.67
N ASN A 35 19.10 0.85 10.89
CA ASN A 35 19.55 1.23 12.22
C ASN A 35 18.72 2.37 12.85
N GLU A 36 18.16 3.26 12.04
CA GLU A 36 17.24 4.30 12.54
C GLU A 36 15.84 3.74 12.78
N GLU A 37 15.33 2.90 11.87
CA GLU A 37 14.04 2.21 12.03
C GLU A 37 14.00 1.32 13.28
N LYS A 38 15.10 0.60 13.58
CA LYS A 38 15.20 -0.19 14.82
C LYS A 38 15.09 0.64 16.10
N LYS A 39 15.49 1.91 16.05
CA LYS A 39 15.36 2.83 17.20
C LYS A 39 13.96 3.45 17.25
N ASP A 40 13.38 3.69 16.09
CA ASP A 40 12.08 4.33 15.93
C ASP A 40 11.35 3.71 14.71
N PRO A 41 10.40 2.78 14.92
CA PRO A 41 9.69 2.13 13.82
C PRO A 41 8.94 3.10 12.90
N LYS A 42 8.62 4.32 13.38
CA LYS A 42 7.99 5.36 12.55
C LYS A 42 8.96 5.98 11.54
N PHE A 43 10.26 5.68 11.62
CA PHE A 43 11.24 6.16 10.65
C PHE A 43 10.92 5.68 9.23
N LEU A 44 10.23 4.53 9.06
CA LEU A 44 9.75 4.08 7.76
C LEU A 44 8.82 5.08 7.08
N GLU A 45 8.07 5.88 7.85
CA GLU A 45 7.20 6.93 7.31
C GLU A 45 7.99 8.01 6.56
N ILE A 46 9.28 8.20 6.86
CA ILE A 46 10.17 9.10 6.09
C ILE A 46 10.29 8.63 4.65
N TYR A 47 10.35 7.32 4.40
CA TYR A 47 10.42 6.78 3.05
C TYR A 47 9.13 7.08 2.27
N ALA A 48 7.97 6.81 2.87
CA ALA A 48 6.67 7.13 2.26
C ALA A 48 6.51 8.64 2.00
N ALA A 49 6.93 9.48 2.96
CA ALA A 49 6.93 10.93 2.83
C ALA A 49 7.84 11.42 1.71
N TYR A 50 9.04 10.85 1.59
CA TYR A 50 9.99 11.17 0.53
C TYR A 50 9.41 10.86 -0.84
N ILE A 51 8.84 9.67 -1.03
CA ILE A 51 8.19 9.28 -2.28
C ILE A 51 7.09 10.29 -2.65
N ASN A 52 6.16 10.56 -1.73
CA ASN A 52 5.04 11.43 -2.04
C ASN A 52 5.44 12.88 -2.34
N LYS A 53 6.49 13.40 -1.69
CA LYS A 53 6.92 14.79 -1.84
C LYS A 53 7.95 15.00 -2.95
N ARG A 54 8.59 13.94 -3.44
CA ARG A 54 9.63 14.03 -4.48
C ARG A 54 9.03 14.58 -5.77
N ASN A 55 9.80 15.43 -6.43
CA ASN A 55 9.48 15.87 -7.79
C ASN A 55 9.81 14.75 -8.78
N TYR A 56 8.80 14.34 -9.54
CA TYR A 56 8.93 13.36 -10.61
C TYR A 56 8.92 14.07 -11.97
N SER A 57 9.78 13.64 -12.88
CA SER A 57 9.69 14.08 -14.27
C SER A 57 8.51 13.41 -14.97
N ASP A 58 7.91 14.08 -15.95
CA ASP A 58 6.84 13.50 -16.76
C ASP A 58 7.28 12.21 -17.46
N GLN A 59 8.54 12.18 -17.92
CA GLN A 59 9.14 10.99 -18.52
C GLN A 59 9.16 9.81 -17.54
N TYR A 60 9.56 10.05 -16.28
CA TYR A 60 9.53 9.02 -15.24
C TYR A 60 8.09 8.54 -15.01
N LEU A 61 7.14 9.45 -14.85
CA LEU A 61 5.74 9.09 -14.54
C LEU A 61 5.11 8.24 -15.66
N VAL A 62 5.38 8.57 -16.93
CA VAL A 62 4.91 7.77 -18.08
C VAL A 62 5.53 6.37 -18.06
N GLN A 63 6.83 6.26 -17.80
CA GLN A 63 7.52 4.97 -17.73
C GLN A 63 7.07 4.13 -16.52
N ALA A 64 6.87 4.77 -15.37
CA ALA A 64 6.37 4.15 -14.16
C ALA A 64 4.94 3.64 -14.36
N GLU A 65 4.06 4.46 -14.95
CA GLU A 65 2.69 4.06 -15.25
C GLU A 65 2.64 2.81 -16.14
N HIS A 66 3.42 2.80 -17.22
CA HIS A 66 3.51 1.64 -18.11
C HIS A 66 4.03 0.40 -17.40
N THR A 67 5.14 0.54 -16.67
CA THR A 67 5.75 -0.55 -15.89
C THR A 67 4.77 -1.14 -14.88
N ILE A 68 4.11 -0.29 -14.09
CA ILE A 68 3.15 -0.70 -13.07
C ILE A 68 1.99 -1.49 -13.70
N LYS A 69 1.41 -1.02 -14.81
CA LYS A 69 0.32 -1.72 -15.49
C LYS A 69 0.72 -3.11 -15.96
N GLU A 70 1.89 -3.26 -16.56
CA GLU A 70 2.40 -4.55 -17.03
C GLU A 70 2.68 -5.51 -15.86
N ILE A 71 3.28 -5.01 -14.77
CA ILE A 71 3.49 -5.79 -13.54
C ILE A 71 2.17 -6.26 -12.94
N CYS A 72 1.19 -5.35 -12.80
CA CYS A 72 -0.13 -5.68 -12.28
C CYS A 72 -0.79 -6.79 -13.10
N LYS A 73 -0.72 -6.69 -14.44
CA LYS A 73 -1.28 -7.69 -15.35
C LYS A 73 -0.60 -9.06 -15.20
N LEU A 74 0.72 -9.10 -15.11
CA LEU A 74 1.48 -10.35 -14.94
C LEU A 74 1.15 -11.04 -13.63
N PHE A 75 1.17 -10.30 -12.51
CA PHE A 75 0.86 -10.86 -11.20
C PHE A 75 -0.62 -11.24 -11.08
N TYR A 76 -1.54 -10.43 -11.58
CA TYR A 76 -2.97 -10.76 -11.58
C TYR A 76 -3.24 -12.09 -12.30
N ASN A 77 -2.62 -12.31 -13.47
CA ASN A 77 -2.79 -13.55 -14.23
C ASN A 77 -2.30 -14.79 -13.46
N SER A 78 -1.34 -14.63 -12.56
CA SER A 78 -0.89 -15.70 -11.68
C SER A 78 -1.78 -15.87 -10.46
N ILE A 79 -2.15 -14.77 -9.79
CA ILE A 79 -3.01 -14.75 -8.60
C ILE A 79 -4.38 -15.36 -8.92
N ARG A 80 -4.99 -15.02 -10.05
CA ARG A 80 -6.32 -15.56 -10.41
C ARG A 80 -6.36 -17.08 -10.48
N ASN A 81 -5.22 -17.73 -10.76
CA ASN A 81 -5.09 -19.19 -10.83
C ASN A 81 -4.85 -19.78 -9.42
N ASN A 82 -4.23 -19.01 -8.54
CA ASN A 82 -3.89 -19.38 -7.18
C ASN A 82 -5.03 -18.95 -6.25
N LYS A 83 -5.97 -19.85 -5.93
CA LYS A 83 -7.19 -19.57 -5.12
C LYS A 83 -6.93 -19.15 -3.66
N LYS A 84 -5.73 -18.63 -3.34
CA LYS A 84 -5.36 -18.12 -2.01
C LYS A 84 -6.12 -16.81 -1.76
N LEU A 85 -6.97 -16.82 -0.75
CA LEU A 85 -7.65 -15.62 -0.26
C LEU A 85 -6.80 -14.90 0.81
N GLY A 86 -7.08 -13.61 1.03
CA GLY A 86 -6.53 -12.86 2.16
C GLY A 86 -5.02 -12.57 2.08
N ALA A 87 -4.42 -12.59 0.89
CA ALA A 87 -2.97 -12.44 0.71
C ALA A 87 -2.52 -10.98 0.44
N CYS A 88 -3.27 -9.97 0.89
CA CYS A 88 -3.01 -8.55 0.56
C CYS A 88 -1.62 -8.08 0.98
N VAL A 89 -1.16 -8.45 2.18
CA VAL A 89 0.18 -8.10 2.68
C VAL A 89 1.27 -8.77 1.85
N ASP A 90 1.19 -10.09 1.64
CA ASP A 90 2.17 -10.86 0.88
C ASP A 90 2.31 -10.32 -0.56
N VAL A 91 1.18 -10.13 -1.25
CA VAL A 91 1.14 -9.68 -2.64
C VAL A 91 1.65 -8.24 -2.77
N SER A 92 1.18 -7.31 -1.92
CA SER A 92 1.64 -5.92 -1.94
C SER A 92 3.14 -5.82 -1.68
N THR A 93 3.65 -6.65 -0.76
CA THR A 93 5.08 -6.71 -0.44
C THR A 93 5.90 -7.19 -1.64
N VAL A 94 5.48 -8.26 -2.31
CA VAL A 94 6.18 -8.76 -3.50
C VAL A 94 6.16 -7.74 -4.64
N ILE A 95 5.01 -7.12 -4.90
CA ILE A 95 4.88 -6.08 -5.94
C ILE A 95 5.82 -4.93 -5.62
N SER A 96 5.82 -4.43 -4.38
CA SER A 96 6.70 -3.35 -3.93
C SER A 96 8.18 -3.67 -4.18
N ARG A 97 8.64 -4.86 -3.79
CA ARG A 97 10.02 -5.30 -4.01
C ARG A 97 10.39 -5.45 -5.49
N VAL A 98 9.44 -5.87 -6.34
CA VAL A 98 9.64 -5.92 -7.79
C VAL A 98 9.75 -4.51 -8.37
N LEU A 99 8.90 -3.59 -7.93
CA LEU A 99 8.92 -2.20 -8.37
C LEU A 99 10.25 -1.51 -7.98
N ASP A 100 10.78 -1.77 -6.78
CA ASP A 100 12.09 -1.27 -6.36
C ASP A 100 13.19 -1.70 -7.34
N LYS A 101 13.23 -2.99 -7.72
CA LYS A 101 14.20 -3.52 -8.70
C LYS A 101 14.03 -2.95 -10.10
N LEU A 102 12.85 -2.45 -10.43
CA LEU A 102 12.55 -1.83 -11.71
C LEU A 102 12.72 -0.30 -11.68
N GLY A 103 13.22 0.27 -10.59
CA GLY A 103 13.45 1.71 -10.48
C GLY A 103 12.17 2.51 -10.26
N VAL A 104 11.08 1.88 -9.83
CA VAL A 104 9.80 2.55 -9.54
C VAL A 104 9.70 2.84 -8.05
N TRP A 105 9.66 4.13 -7.71
CA TRP A 105 9.37 4.63 -6.36
C TRP A 105 7.97 4.19 -5.91
N ASN A 106 7.93 3.49 -4.78
CA ASN A 106 6.71 2.91 -4.24
C ASN A 106 6.84 2.64 -2.74
N CYS A 107 5.72 2.48 -2.04
CA CYS A 107 5.69 1.92 -0.69
C CYS A 107 4.43 1.07 -0.48
N VAL A 108 4.48 0.13 0.46
CA VAL A 108 3.30 -0.62 0.89
C VAL A 108 2.54 0.19 1.93
N ILE A 109 1.26 0.40 1.71
CA ILE A 109 0.36 1.04 2.66
C ILE A 109 -0.39 -0.05 3.43
N LYS A 110 -0.50 0.15 4.75
CA LYS A 110 -1.41 -0.59 5.63
C LYS A 110 -2.50 0.37 6.07
N GLY A 111 -3.75 -0.04 5.93
CA GLY A 111 -4.86 0.86 6.22
C GLY A 111 -6.22 0.23 6.11
N SER A 112 -7.23 1.01 6.43
CA SER A 112 -8.61 0.58 6.31
C SER A 112 -9.12 0.68 4.88
N LEU A 113 -10.09 -0.15 4.56
CA LEU A 113 -10.87 -0.07 3.32
C LEU A 113 -12.35 -0.12 3.65
N THR A 114 -13.10 0.81 3.08
CA THR A 114 -14.55 0.83 3.17
C THR A 114 -15.18 0.70 1.78
N ILE A 115 -16.09 -0.26 1.62
CA ILE A 115 -16.73 -0.61 0.35
C ILE A 115 -18.24 -0.39 0.47
N ASN A 116 -18.76 0.51 -0.35
CA ASN A 116 -20.21 0.70 -0.52
C ASN A 116 -20.64 0.11 -1.86
N PHE A 117 -21.43 -0.96 -1.83
CA PHE A 117 -21.93 -1.61 -3.03
C PHE A 117 -23.11 -0.83 -3.64
N PRO A 118 -23.35 -0.97 -4.96
CA PRO A 118 -24.51 -0.35 -5.58
C PRO A 118 -25.81 -0.94 -5.01
N ASN A 119 -26.88 -0.15 -4.90
CA ASN A 119 -28.17 -0.59 -4.33
C ASN A 119 -28.70 -1.90 -4.92
N ARG A 120 -28.47 -2.12 -6.23
CA ARG A 120 -28.85 -3.36 -6.95
C ARG A 120 -28.22 -4.64 -6.38
N ALA A 121 -27.10 -4.52 -5.67
CA ALA A 121 -26.40 -5.64 -5.07
C ALA A 121 -27.10 -6.17 -3.82
N ASN A 122 -27.91 -5.34 -3.14
CA ASN A 122 -28.52 -5.66 -1.84
C ASN A 122 -27.50 -6.20 -0.82
N LEU A 123 -26.29 -5.63 -0.84
CA LEU A 123 -25.19 -5.97 0.05
C LEU A 123 -25.00 -4.88 1.10
N PRO A 124 -24.72 -5.23 2.36
CA PRO A 124 -24.32 -4.25 3.34
C PRO A 124 -22.95 -3.65 2.96
N GLN A 125 -22.66 -2.48 3.52
CA GLN A 125 -21.32 -1.91 3.47
C GLN A 125 -20.30 -2.89 4.07
N THR A 126 -19.17 -3.08 3.41
CA THR A 126 -18.06 -3.91 3.92
C THR A 126 -16.94 -3.02 4.42
N HIS A 127 -16.37 -3.40 5.56
CA HIS A 127 -15.24 -2.72 6.16
C HIS A 127 -14.08 -3.68 6.41
N PHE A 128 -12.88 -3.18 6.19
CA PHE A 128 -11.63 -3.76 6.65
C PHE A 128 -11.10 -2.80 7.74
N TRP A 129 -11.53 -3.00 8.98
CA TRP A 129 -11.20 -2.10 10.09
C TRP A 129 -9.82 -2.36 10.65
N ALA A 130 -9.04 -1.30 10.86
CA ALA A 130 -7.74 -1.40 11.52
C ALA A 130 -7.85 -1.73 13.00
N ILE A 131 -8.94 -1.27 13.63
CA ILE A 131 -9.25 -1.52 15.02
C ILE A 131 -10.52 -2.35 15.07
N ASP A 132 -10.36 -3.66 15.24
CA ASP A 132 -11.44 -4.65 15.18
C ASP A 132 -11.41 -5.59 16.40
N THR A 133 -12.50 -6.33 16.62
CA THR A 133 -12.69 -7.24 17.76
C THR A 133 -11.94 -8.57 17.64
N GLY A 134 -11.16 -8.78 16.57
CA GLY A 134 -10.38 -9.99 16.32
C GLY A 134 -8.88 -9.71 16.20
N ASP A 135 -8.07 -10.76 16.18
CA ASP A 135 -6.62 -10.68 16.01
C ASP A 135 -6.24 -10.53 14.53
N PHE A 136 -6.08 -9.29 14.06
CA PHE A 136 -5.66 -9.01 12.69
C PHE A 136 -4.28 -8.34 12.66
N THR A 137 -3.38 -8.87 11.83
CA THR A 137 -2.00 -8.35 11.68
C THR A 137 -1.95 -7.07 10.84
N ALA A 138 -2.92 -6.88 9.94
CA ALA A 138 -3.23 -5.64 9.23
C ALA A 138 -4.66 -5.70 8.68
N PRO A 139 -5.44 -4.61 8.70
CA PRO A 139 -6.78 -4.55 8.11
C PRO A 139 -6.81 -4.87 6.63
N HIS A 140 -5.99 -4.15 5.86
CA HIS A 140 -5.80 -4.30 4.43
C HIS A 140 -4.46 -3.70 4.02
N ALA A 141 -3.94 -4.12 2.88
CA ALA A 141 -2.68 -3.62 2.35
C ALA A 141 -2.74 -3.45 0.82
N TRP A 142 -2.12 -2.38 0.34
CA TRP A 142 -1.98 -2.07 -1.08
C TRP A 142 -0.64 -1.35 -1.33
N VAL A 143 -0.28 -1.17 -2.60
CA VAL A 143 0.92 -0.41 -2.98
C VAL A 143 0.53 1.00 -3.40
N TYR A 144 1.23 2.00 -2.87
CA TYR A 144 1.25 3.36 -3.41
C TYR A 144 2.49 3.50 -4.30
N ALA A 145 2.30 3.90 -5.56
CA ALA A 145 3.41 4.09 -6.51
C ALA A 145 3.02 5.14 -7.56
N PRO A 146 3.57 6.36 -7.51
CA PRO A 146 3.25 7.42 -8.46
C PRO A 146 3.39 6.96 -9.92
N PRO A 147 2.39 7.23 -10.79
CA PRO A 147 1.27 8.16 -10.58
C PRO A 147 0.02 7.56 -9.92
N PHE A 148 0.03 6.31 -9.48
CA PHE A 148 -1.12 5.66 -8.84
C PHE A 148 -1.09 5.83 -7.31
N ASN A 149 -2.25 6.14 -6.74
CA ASN A 149 -2.39 6.21 -5.28
C ASN A 149 -2.67 4.83 -4.69
N VAL A 150 -3.29 3.93 -5.47
CA VAL A 150 -3.68 2.59 -5.02
C VAL A 150 -3.39 1.57 -6.11
N ILE A 151 -2.66 0.52 -5.76
CA ILE A 151 -2.47 -0.69 -6.55
C ILE A 151 -2.79 -1.88 -5.64
N ASP A 152 -3.88 -2.58 -5.94
CA ASP A 152 -4.38 -3.69 -5.15
C ASP A 152 -4.86 -4.82 -6.06
N LEU A 153 -4.06 -5.90 -6.13
CA LEU A 153 -4.39 -7.09 -6.90
C LEU A 153 -5.19 -8.13 -6.12
N THR A 154 -5.50 -7.83 -4.85
CA THR A 154 -6.09 -8.77 -3.91
C THR A 154 -7.49 -8.37 -3.45
N LEU A 155 -7.96 -7.18 -3.83
CA LEU A 155 -9.26 -6.64 -3.46
C LEU A 155 -10.38 -7.68 -3.63
N LYS A 156 -10.56 -8.21 -4.84
CA LYS A 156 -11.57 -9.24 -5.13
C LYS A 156 -11.33 -10.59 -4.42
N TYR A 157 -10.11 -10.83 -3.92
CA TYR A 157 -9.66 -12.08 -3.33
C TYR A 157 -9.55 -12.00 -1.80
N GLN A 158 -10.29 -11.09 -1.17
CA GLN A 158 -10.44 -11.06 0.28
C GLN A 158 -11.53 -12.02 0.78
N HIS A 159 -11.57 -12.24 2.09
CA HIS A 159 -12.59 -13.05 2.74
C HIS A 159 -13.91 -12.29 2.84
N TYR A 160 -14.75 -12.46 1.84
CA TYR A 160 -16.12 -11.91 1.79
C TYR A 160 -17.14 -12.91 2.35
N GLN A 161 -18.28 -12.40 2.82
CA GLN A 161 -19.31 -13.22 3.49
C GLN A 161 -20.38 -13.74 2.51
N LYS A 162 -20.58 -13.04 1.39
CA LYS A 162 -21.58 -13.31 0.37
C LYS A 162 -20.92 -13.19 -1.02
N ASN A 163 -21.58 -12.49 -1.94
CA ASN A 163 -21.16 -12.27 -3.32
C ASN A 163 -20.56 -10.86 -3.54
N GLU A 164 -19.99 -10.24 -2.52
CA GLU A 164 -19.31 -8.95 -2.60
C GLU A 164 -18.26 -8.91 -3.71
N ALA A 165 -17.50 -10.01 -3.87
CA ALA A 165 -16.45 -10.15 -4.89
C ALA A 165 -16.95 -9.94 -6.33
N ASP A 166 -18.23 -10.22 -6.61
CA ASP A 166 -18.80 -10.06 -7.96
C ASP A 166 -18.92 -8.59 -8.38
N TYR A 167 -18.94 -7.68 -7.41
CA TYR A 167 -19.05 -6.24 -7.61
C TYR A 167 -17.71 -5.51 -7.55
N LEU A 168 -16.61 -6.27 -7.49
CA LEU A 168 -15.26 -5.76 -7.40
C LEU A 168 -14.47 -6.05 -8.67
N PRO A 169 -13.58 -5.11 -9.07
CA PRO A 169 -12.72 -5.32 -10.21
C PRO A 169 -11.73 -6.45 -9.90
N ASN A 170 -11.33 -7.17 -10.94
CA ASN A 170 -10.41 -8.30 -10.85
C ASN A 170 -9.06 -7.93 -10.20
N TYR A 171 -8.57 -6.73 -10.49
CA TYR A 171 -7.54 -6.04 -9.76
C TYR A 171 -7.82 -4.54 -9.86
N PHE A 172 -7.32 -3.76 -8.91
CA PHE A 172 -7.58 -2.33 -8.82
C PHE A 172 -6.29 -1.52 -8.96
N ILE A 173 -6.30 -0.56 -9.89
CA ILE A 173 -5.27 0.46 -10.04
C ILE A 173 -5.96 1.82 -10.09
N GLY A 174 -5.81 2.60 -9.02
CA GLY A 174 -6.47 3.88 -8.81
C GLY A 174 -5.50 5.04 -8.95
N LYS A 175 -5.89 6.01 -9.78
CA LYS A 175 -5.28 7.35 -9.86
C LYS A 175 -6.39 8.37 -9.62
N SER A 176 -6.30 9.10 -8.51
CA SER A 176 -7.28 10.11 -8.14
C SER A 176 -6.64 11.17 -7.27
N ASP A 177 -6.99 12.43 -7.54
CA ASP A 177 -6.72 13.55 -6.64
C ASP A 177 -7.88 13.77 -5.65
N GLU A 178 -8.96 12.99 -5.76
CA GLU A 178 -10.12 13.07 -4.88
C GLU A 178 -9.77 12.50 -3.49
N ARG A 179 -9.73 13.40 -2.52
CA ARG A 179 -9.52 13.06 -1.12
C ARG A 179 -10.84 12.65 -0.48
N CYS A 180 -10.85 11.51 0.19
CA CYS A 180 -11.93 11.20 1.12
C CYS A 180 -11.50 11.54 2.56
N HIS A 181 -12.46 11.94 3.38
CA HIS A 181 -12.20 12.27 4.78
C HIS A 181 -12.62 11.07 5.62
N PRO A 182 -11.67 10.36 6.25
CA PRO A 182 -12.01 9.18 7.04
C PRO A 182 -12.94 9.57 8.19
N GLN A 183 -13.88 8.69 8.49
CA GLN A 183 -14.70 8.75 9.68
C GLN A 183 -14.23 7.68 10.68
N ILE A 184 -14.59 7.83 11.96
CA ILE A 184 -14.26 6.85 13.00
C ILE A 184 -14.71 5.44 12.58
N ASN A 185 -15.92 5.32 12.04
CA ASN A 185 -16.49 4.03 11.61
C ASN A 185 -15.81 3.42 10.38
N ASP A 186 -14.98 4.16 9.66
CA ASP A 186 -14.17 3.58 8.59
C ASP A 186 -12.91 2.87 9.13
N ILE A 187 -12.47 3.22 10.34
CA ILE A 187 -11.26 2.69 10.97
C ILE A 187 -11.57 1.72 12.11
N TYR A 188 -12.65 1.97 12.84
CA TYR A 188 -13.04 1.23 14.04
C TYR A 188 -14.30 0.41 13.78
N ASN A 189 -14.29 -0.85 14.25
CA ASN A 189 -15.49 -1.63 14.38
C ASN A 189 -16.52 -0.91 15.29
N PRO A 190 -17.79 -0.74 14.86
CA PRO A 190 -18.83 -0.10 15.65
C PRO A 190 -19.04 -0.69 17.05
N ILE A 191 -18.73 -1.98 17.27
CA ILE A 191 -18.78 -2.60 18.59
C ILE A 191 -17.73 -1.95 19.51
N ILE A 192 -16.50 -1.79 19.06
CA ILE A 192 -15.43 -1.12 19.82
C ILE A 192 -15.81 0.31 20.13
N VAL A 193 -16.37 1.03 19.16
CA VAL A 193 -16.82 2.41 19.35
C VAL A 193 -17.87 2.51 20.46
N LYS A 194 -18.76 1.54 20.58
CA LYS A 194 -19.84 1.52 21.59
C LYS A 194 -19.36 1.10 22.98
N THR A 195 -18.31 0.29 23.06
CA THR A 195 -17.86 -0.32 24.34
C THR A 195 -16.69 0.41 24.98
N ASN A 196 -16.10 1.39 24.32
CA ASN A 196 -14.95 2.15 24.81
C ASN A 196 -15.28 3.62 25.02
N ASP A 197 -14.43 4.30 25.79
CA ASP A 197 -14.53 5.73 26.02
C ASP A 197 -14.36 6.51 24.71
N ARG A 198 -15.28 7.45 24.47
CA ARG A 198 -15.34 8.21 23.22
C ARG A 198 -14.16 9.16 23.05
N GLU A 199 -13.71 9.81 24.11
CA GLU A 199 -12.58 10.74 24.06
C GLU A 199 -11.28 9.99 23.74
N LEU A 200 -11.10 8.79 24.32
CA LEU A 200 -9.98 7.91 23.97
C LEU A 200 -10.00 7.48 22.50
N ILE A 201 -11.17 7.13 21.96
CA ILE A 201 -11.32 6.79 20.53
C ILE A 201 -10.97 7.98 19.65
N GLU A 202 -11.52 9.16 19.93
CA GLU A 202 -11.28 10.37 19.15
C GLU A 202 -9.79 10.77 19.17
N ASN A 203 -9.15 10.69 20.35
CA ASN A 203 -7.72 10.95 20.48
C ASN A 203 -6.87 9.95 19.69
N HIS A 204 -7.19 8.65 19.76
CA HIS A 204 -6.45 7.64 19.00
C HIS A 204 -6.69 7.76 17.49
N PHE A 205 -7.93 8.04 17.07
CA PHE A 205 -8.29 8.31 15.68
C PHE A 205 -7.46 9.46 15.10
N ASN A 206 -7.35 10.56 15.85
CA ASN A 206 -6.52 11.71 15.44
C ASN A 206 -5.03 11.35 15.33
N GLN A 207 -4.53 10.42 16.15
CA GLN A 207 -3.14 9.97 16.09
C GLN A 207 -2.86 9.07 14.88
N ILE A 208 -3.70 8.06 14.65
CA ILE A 208 -3.48 7.09 13.57
C ILE A 208 -3.74 7.67 12.18
N THR A 209 -4.57 8.71 12.09
CA THR A 209 -4.82 9.42 10.83
C THR A 209 -3.74 10.44 10.49
N LYS A 210 -2.77 10.73 11.39
CA LYS A 210 -1.67 11.66 11.10
C LYS A 210 -0.83 11.25 9.88
N PHE A 211 -0.69 9.96 9.62
CA PHE A 211 0.02 9.43 8.44
C PHE A 211 -0.55 9.96 7.12
N GLN A 212 -1.83 10.36 7.11
CA GLN A 212 -2.52 10.86 5.92
C GLN A 212 -2.02 12.22 5.43
N LYS A 213 -1.19 12.91 6.23
CA LYS A 213 -0.44 14.08 5.78
C LYS A 213 0.57 13.75 4.69
N TYR A 214 1.03 12.50 4.62
CA TYR A 214 1.90 12.03 3.54
C TYR A 214 1.09 11.38 2.43
N ILE A 215 0.34 10.34 2.77
CA ILE A 215 -0.45 9.58 1.80
C ILE A 215 -1.91 9.77 2.17
N TYR A 216 -2.62 10.61 1.43
CA TYR A 216 -4.00 10.97 1.75
C TYR A 216 -4.97 9.82 1.47
N SER A 217 -6.08 9.80 2.20
CA SER A 217 -7.19 8.88 1.94
C SER A 217 -7.85 9.19 0.60
N THR A 218 -8.12 8.17 -0.21
CA THR A 218 -8.65 8.32 -1.57
C THR A 218 -9.96 7.58 -1.75
N GLY A 219 -10.90 8.25 -2.43
CA GLY A 219 -12.18 7.67 -2.84
C GLY A 219 -12.18 7.31 -4.32
N TYR A 220 -12.83 6.20 -4.65
CA TYR A 220 -13.04 5.76 -6.03
C TYR A 220 -14.45 5.23 -6.22
N THR A 221 -14.97 5.38 -7.45
CA THR A 221 -16.22 4.74 -7.86
C THR A 221 -15.97 3.88 -9.09
N ASN A 222 -16.34 2.60 -9.01
CA ASN A 222 -16.25 1.64 -10.11
C ASN A 222 -17.59 0.90 -10.25
N ASP A 223 -18.30 1.06 -11.36
CA ASP A 223 -19.60 0.42 -11.65
C ASP A 223 -20.66 0.58 -10.53
N GLY A 224 -20.61 1.72 -9.85
CA GLY A 224 -21.49 2.06 -8.72
C GLY A 224 -21.00 1.55 -7.36
N THR A 225 -19.95 0.73 -7.32
CA THR A 225 -19.25 0.38 -6.08
C THR A 225 -18.30 1.49 -5.70
N LYS A 226 -18.42 2.04 -4.48
CA LYS A 226 -17.49 3.05 -3.95
C LYS A 226 -16.45 2.39 -3.04
N LEU A 227 -15.19 2.76 -3.22
CA LEU A 227 -14.04 2.27 -2.47
C LEU A 227 -13.34 3.45 -1.81
N ASN A 228 -13.26 3.45 -0.48
CA ASN A 228 -12.51 4.44 0.30
C ASN A 228 -11.29 3.77 0.91
N PHE A 229 -10.11 4.09 0.41
CA PHE A 229 -8.83 3.62 0.92
C PHE A 229 -8.28 4.63 1.93
N ILE A 230 -8.02 4.17 3.15
CA ILE A 230 -7.66 5.03 4.28
C ILE A 230 -6.31 4.59 4.84
N PRO A 231 -5.21 5.24 4.41
CA PRO A 231 -3.87 4.98 4.90
C PRO A 231 -3.77 5.23 6.41
N ILE A 232 -3.13 4.30 7.12
CA ILE A 232 -2.87 4.40 8.56
C ILE A 232 -1.38 4.26 8.86
N ALA A 233 -0.68 3.42 8.12
CA ALA A 233 0.76 3.23 8.23
C ALA A 233 1.36 2.80 6.89
N THR A 234 2.69 2.80 6.83
CA THR A 234 3.46 2.16 5.75
C THR A 234 4.09 0.86 6.26
N GLY A 235 4.38 -0.06 5.35
CA GLY A 235 5.10 -1.30 5.63
C GLY A 235 6.19 -1.55 4.61
N THR A 236 7.09 -2.46 4.97
CA THR A 236 8.08 -3.04 4.07
C THR A 236 8.36 -4.49 4.48
N SER A 237 9.06 -5.24 3.62
CA SER A 237 9.55 -6.57 3.97
C SER A 237 10.86 -6.47 4.73
N ASP A 238 11.02 -7.29 5.77
CA ASP A 238 12.31 -7.44 6.46
C ASP A 238 13.38 -8.13 5.59
N VAL A 239 13.00 -8.65 4.42
CA VAL A 239 13.89 -9.37 3.51
C VAL A 239 13.82 -8.85 2.08
N SER A 240 14.91 -9.02 1.33
CA SER A 240 14.94 -8.71 -0.10
C SER A 240 14.08 -9.68 -0.90
N LEU A 241 13.73 -9.32 -2.16
CA LEU A 241 12.89 -10.13 -3.05
C LEU A 241 13.36 -11.59 -3.16
N GLU A 242 14.68 -11.81 -3.21
CA GLU A 242 15.34 -13.11 -3.32
C GLU A 242 15.00 -14.06 -2.16
N LYS A 243 14.65 -13.50 -1.01
CA LYS A 243 14.43 -14.23 0.24
C LYS A 243 12.95 -14.39 0.60
N ILE A 244 12.03 -13.78 -0.15
CA ILE A 244 10.59 -13.90 0.11
C ILE A 244 10.12 -15.31 -0.27
N GLN A 245 9.52 -16.04 0.69
CA GLN A 245 9.09 -17.43 0.51
C GLN A 245 7.66 -17.74 1.02
N ASN A 246 6.93 -16.74 1.53
CA ASN A 246 5.57 -16.85 2.08
C ASN A 246 4.45 -16.97 1.03
N ILE A 247 4.78 -16.75 -0.26
CA ILE A 247 3.81 -16.83 -1.37
C ILE A 247 4.48 -17.36 -2.63
N LYS A 248 3.67 -17.95 -3.52
CA LYS A 248 4.10 -18.42 -4.84
C LYS A 248 3.19 -17.88 -5.94
N PHE A 249 3.78 -17.63 -7.10
CA PHE A 249 3.12 -17.19 -8.33
C PHE A 249 3.48 -18.21 -9.41
N ASP A 250 2.47 -18.91 -9.96
CA ASP A 250 2.65 -20.00 -10.92
C ASP A 250 3.61 -21.08 -10.41
N ASN A 251 3.46 -21.44 -9.12
CA ASN A 251 4.31 -22.37 -8.38
C ASN A 251 5.78 -21.94 -8.19
N LEU A 252 6.15 -20.72 -8.61
CA LEU A 252 7.46 -20.13 -8.41
C LEU A 252 7.47 -19.20 -7.20
N TYR A 253 8.60 -19.14 -6.49
CA TYR A 253 8.82 -18.08 -5.51
C TYR A 253 8.95 -16.71 -6.20
N PRO A 254 8.69 -15.60 -5.50
CA PRO A 254 8.62 -14.26 -6.10
C PRO A 254 9.83 -13.87 -6.96
N TYR A 255 11.04 -14.18 -6.50
CA TYR A 255 12.25 -13.86 -7.26
C TYR A 255 12.40 -14.69 -8.54
N ASP A 256 12.07 -15.99 -8.49
CA ASP A 256 12.08 -16.84 -9.68
C ASP A 256 11.00 -16.43 -10.67
N PHE A 257 9.81 -16.07 -10.17
CA PHE A 257 8.75 -15.49 -11.00
C PHE A 257 9.22 -14.20 -11.68
N PHE A 258 9.88 -13.30 -10.94
CA PHE A 258 10.45 -12.07 -11.46
C PHE A 258 11.49 -12.33 -12.56
N LYS A 259 12.47 -13.20 -12.31
CA LYS A 259 13.49 -13.55 -13.31
C LYS A 259 12.87 -14.13 -14.59
N ASN A 260 11.96 -15.08 -14.44
CA ASN A 260 11.44 -15.85 -15.58
C ASN A 260 10.42 -15.06 -16.40
N ASN A 261 9.64 -14.19 -15.76
CA ASN A 261 8.49 -13.55 -16.40
C ASN A 261 8.64 -12.05 -16.63
N ILE A 262 9.53 -11.37 -15.90
CA ILE A 262 9.59 -9.90 -15.85
C ILE A 262 10.95 -9.37 -16.32
N LEU A 263 12.06 -9.85 -15.75
CA LEU A 263 13.39 -9.24 -15.90
C LEU A 263 13.85 -9.05 -17.35
N HIS A 264 13.49 -9.97 -18.25
CA HIS A 264 13.85 -9.90 -19.67
C HIS A 264 12.84 -9.12 -20.54
N LYS A 265 11.66 -8.80 -20.00
CA LYS A 265 10.56 -8.15 -20.72
C LYS A 265 10.41 -6.67 -20.38
N ILE A 266 10.73 -6.30 -19.14
CA ILE A 266 10.57 -4.94 -18.63
C ILE A 266 11.94 -4.42 -18.22
N LYS A 267 12.37 -3.33 -18.85
CA LYS A 267 13.63 -2.67 -18.52
C LYS A 267 13.47 -1.82 -17.26
N PRO A 268 14.42 -1.85 -16.31
CA PRO A 268 14.43 -0.92 -15.19
C PRO A 268 14.45 0.53 -15.66
N ILE A 269 13.75 1.39 -14.92
CA ILE A 269 13.79 2.84 -15.11
C ILE A 269 15.09 3.36 -14.50
N GLU A 270 15.84 4.16 -15.28
CA GLU A 270 17.02 4.84 -14.76
C GLU A 270 16.58 5.95 -13.80
N THR A 271 16.90 5.79 -12.52
CA THR A 271 16.64 6.79 -11.49
C THR A 271 17.82 7.76 -11.45
N ARG A 272 17.61 9.00 -11.90
CA ARG A 272 18.57 10.11 -11.71
C ARG A 272 18.44 10.72 -10.32
#